data_AF-A0A561XQF1-F1
#
_entry.id   AF-A0A561XQF1-F1
#
_cell.length_a   1.000
_cell.length_b   1.000
_cell.length_c   1.000
_cell.angle_alpha   90.00
_cell.angle_beta   90.00
_cell.angle_gamma   90.00
#
_symmetry.space_group_name_H-M   'P 1'
#
loop_
_entity.id
_entity.type
_entity.pdbx_description
1 polymer ?
#
loop_
_entity_poly.entity_id
_entity_poly.type
_entity_poly.pdbx_seq_one_letter_code
_entity_poly.pdbx_strand_id
1 'polypeptide(L)'
;MQVSGQKIVVLGTGGTIAGTSAQAGDNIGYTAAQVGVEQLLTAVPGLQALAGGALAAEQVAQIDSKDMDCEVWRTLALRCAHHLSDPEVRGVVITHGTDTLEETAWFLHEVLDARKPVVLTCAMRPATALTPDGPQNLLDAVATVLAPGATGVLAVAAGEVHGARHVQKVHPYRVNAFSSGEAGPLGWVEEGVVRWACNSPVAHVNHADSAMKNIVNAVAWPWVEIVMNHAGASGRAVDALVREGVQGLVVACTGNGTIHYDLAAALVRAQDAGVGVVRSTRCAEGQVLPKPGDALPASQGLSPVKARVALMLDLLRAD
;
A
#
# COMPACT_ATOMS: atom_id res chain seq x y z
N MET A 1 -32.67 3.99 -18.01
CA MET A 1 -31.62 4.29 -17.01
C MET A 1 -30.40 4.72 -17.79
N GLN A 2 -30.04 6.01 -17.76
CA GLN A 2 -28.89 6.52 -18.50
C GLN A 2 -27.62 5.81 -18.02
N VAL A 3 -26.89 5.20 -18.96
CA VAL A 3 -25.53 4.72 -18.73
C VAL A 3 -24.72 5.96 -18.37
N SER A 4 -24.50 6.18 -17.07
CA SER A 4 -23.77 7.33 -16.57
C SER A 4 -22.31 7.20 -17.05
N GLY A 5 -21.94 8.06 -18.00
CA GLY A 5 -20.60 8.14 -18.61
C GLY A 5 -19.54 8.72 -17.66
N GLN A 6 -19.59 8.34 -16.38
CA GLN A 6 -18.58 8.71 -15.40
C GLN A 6 -17.20 8.22 -15.83
N LYS A 7 -16.20 9.04 -15.55
CA LYS A 7 -14.81 8.77 -15.89
C LYS A 7 -14.11 7.95 -14.81
N ILE A 8 -13.12 7.17 -15.22
CA ILE A 8 -12.15 6.54 -14.33
C ILE A 8 -10.84 7.31 -14.50
N VAL A 9 -10.21 7.68 -13.39
CA VAL A 9 -8.93 8.37 -13.41
C VAL A 9 -7.82 7.38 -13.08
N VAL A 10 -6.78 7.32 -13.91
CA VAL A 10 -5.60 6.50 -13.69
C VAL A 10 -4.42 7.39 -13.30
N LEU A 11 -3.96 7.24 -12.07
CA LEU A 11 -2.80 7.94 -11.51
C LEU A 11 -1.53 7.09 -11.69
N GLY A 12 -0.57 7.61 -12.42
CA GLY A 12 0.72 6.97 -12.62
C GLY A 12 1.72 7.32 -11.52
N THR A 13 2.32 6.31 -10.88
CA THR A 13 3.44 6.51 -9.93
C THR A 13 4.75 5.86 -10.36
N GLY A 14 4.71 5.05 -11.43
CA GLY A 14 5.88 4.35 -11.98
C GLY A 14 5.82 2.84 -11.73
N GLY A 15 6.91 2.30 -11.18
CA GLY A 15 7.05 0.87 -10.92
C GLY A 15 7.40 0.00 -12.14
N THR A 16 7.48 -1.30 -11.91
CA THR A 16 7.76 -2.33 -12.93
C THR A 16 6.72 -2.36 -14.04
N ILE A 17 5.45 -2.08 -13.74
CA ILE A 17 4.38 -1.97 -14.77
C ILE A 17 4.70 -0.93 -15.84
N ALA A 18 5.44 0.11 -15.45
CA ALA A 18 5.98 1.16 -16.31
C ALA A 18 7.45 0.91 -16.70
N GLY A 19 8.04 -0.23 -16.34
CA GLY A 19 9.45 -0.53 -16.53
C GLY A 19 9.77 -1.08 -17.91
N THR A 20 11.00 -0.86 -18.36
CA THR A 20 11.50 -1.36 -19.66
C THR A 20 12.87 -2.01 -19.50
N SER A 21 13.12 -3.04 -20.30
CA SER A 21 14.44 -3.61 -20.53
C SER A 21 14.82 -3.48 -22.00
N ALA A 22 16.11 -3.34 -22.27
CA ALA A 22 16.66 -3.38 -23.62
C ALA A 22 16.55 -4.76 -24.27
N GLN A 23 16.41 -5.83 -23.47
CA GLN A 23 16.28 -7.20 -23.94
C GLN A 23 14.91 -7.76 -23.59
N ALA A 24 14.10 -8.07 -24.62
CA ALA A 24 12.83 -8.75 -24.44
C ALA A 24 13.06 -10.11 -23.76
N GLY A 25 12.42 -10.33 -22.60
CA GLY A 25 12.57 -11.54 -21.78
C GLY A 25 13.48 -11.38 -20.56
N ASP A 26 14.22 -10.27 -20.43
CA ASP A 26 14.90 -9.93 -19.19
C ASP A 26 13.91 -9.30 -18.19
N ASN A 27 13.51 -10.11 -17.21
CA ASN A 27 12.57 -9.72 -16.17
C ASN A 27 13.28 -9.22 -14.89
N ILE A 28 14.62 -9.17 -14.87
CA ILE A 28 15.40 -8.80 -13.68
C ILE A 28 16.19 -7.51 -13.94
N GLY A 29 16.92 -7.43 -15.05
CA GLY A 29 17.75 -6.29 -15.44
C GLY A 29 17.02 -5.15 -16.14
N TYR A 30 15.75 -4.91 -15.78
CA TYR A 30 14.97 -3.78 -16.30
C TYR A 30 15.16 -2.54 -15.43
N THR A 31 14.77 -1.38 -15.97
CA THR A 31 14.65 -0.14 -15.19
C THR A 31 13.16 0.16 -15.00
N ALA A 32 12.71 0.33 -13.75
CA ALA A 32 11.33 0.69 -13.44
C ALA A 32 10.98 2.11 -13.90
N ALA A 33 9.69 2.42 -14.05
CA ALA A 33 9.19 3.77 -14.27
C ALA A 33 9.76 4.52 -15.49
N GLN A 34 9.79 3.87 -16.65
CA GLN A 34 10.28 4.45 -17.90
C GLN A 34 9.13 4.88 -18.84
N VAL A 35 7.96 4.25 -18.73
CA VAL A 35 6.78 4.48 -19.58
C VAL A 35 5.76 5.34 -18.85
N GLY A 36 5.26 6.40 -19.49
CA GLY A 36 4.23 7.27 -18.91
C GLY A 36 2.87 6.58 -18.83
N VAL A 37 2.02 6.99 -17.88
CA VAL A 37 0.71 6.35 -17.65
C VAL A 37 -0.18 6.39 -18.90
N GLU A 38 -0.21 7.50 -19.65
CA GLU A 38 -0.97 7.59 -20.90
C GLU A 38 -0.53 6.54 -21.93
N GLN A 39 0.78 6.29 -22.04
CA GLN A 39 1.32 5.27 -22.93
C GLN A 39 0.94 3.87 -22.45
N LEU A 40 0.94 3.62 -21.14
CA LEU A 40 0.44 2.36 -20.57
C LEU A 40 -1.03 2.14 -20.93
N LEU A 41 -1.90 3.15 -20.76
CA LEU A 41 -3.33 3.01 -21.09
C LEU A 41 -3.53 2.71 -22.58
N THR A 42 -2.79 3.40 -23.45
CA THR A 42 -2.88 3.22 -24.91
C THR A 42 -2.41 1.83 -25.35
N ALA A 43 -1.45 1.24 -24.63
CA ALA A 43 -0.87 -0.07 -24.95
C ALA A 43 -1.77 -1.26 -24.58
N VAL A 44 -2.84 -1.07 -23.80
CA VAL A 44 -3.72 -2.17 -23.34
C VAL A 44 -4.97 -2.27 -24.23
N PRO A 45 -5.08 -3.31 -25.08
CA PRO A 45 -6.26 -3.50 -25.92
C PRO A 45 -7.52 -3.68 -25.08
N GLY A 46 -8.62 -3.05 -25.50
CA GLY A 46 -9.93 -3.20 -24.86
C GLY A 46 -10.13 -2.40 -23.57
N LEU A 47 -9.10 -1.76 -23.00
CA LEU A 47 -9.21 -1.01 -21.74
C LEU A 47 -10.24 0.13 -21.80
N GLN A 48 -10.18 0.93 -22.87
CA GLN A 48 -11.13 2.04 -23.10
C GLN A 48 -12.57 1.54 -23.35
N ALA A 49 -12.73 0.37 -23.96
CA ALA A 49 -14.04 -0.24 -24.15
C ALA A 49 -14.60 -0.77 -22.83
N LEU A 50 -13.77 -1.43 -22.02
CA LEU A 50 -14.12 -1.95 -20.69
C LEU A 50 -14.57 -0.83 -19.75
N ALA A 51 -13.86 0.29 -19.72
CA ALA A 51 -14.18 1.42 -18.84
C ALA A 51 -15.62 1.96 -19.04
N GLY A 52 -16.21 1.79 -20.23
CA GLY A 52 -17.59 2.21 -20.53
C GLY A 52 -17.83 3.72 -20.39
N GLY A 53 -16.76 4.50 -20.30
CA GLY A 53 -16.71 5.94 -20.03
C GLY A 53 -15.30 6.48 -20.27
N ALA A 54 -15.04 7.76 -20.00
CA ALA A 54 -13.71 8.33 -20.24
C ALA A 54 -12.65 7.74 -19.29
N LEU A 55 -11.47 7.40 -19.81
CA LEU A 55 -10.27 7.14 -19.02
C LEU A 55 -9.40 8.39 -19.05
N ALA A 56 -9.27 9.05 -17.89
CA ALA A 56 -8.34 10.16 -17.74
C ALA A 56 -7.04 9.64 -17.14
N ALA A 57 -5.89 10.06 -17.67
CA ALA A 57 -4.58 9.72 -17.13
C ALA A 57 -3.97 10.95 -16.46
N GLU A 58 -3.28 10.74 -15.35
CA GLU A 58 -2.50 11.78 -14.67
C GLU A 58 -1.21 11.17 -14.12
N GLN A 59 -0.06 11.72 -14.49
CA GLN A 59 1.22 11.28 -13.97
C GLN A 59 1.52 12.01 -12.64
N VAL A 60 1.46 11.30 -11.53
CA VAL A 60 1.72 11.84 -10.18
C VAL A 60 3.20 11.76 -9.82
N ALA A 61 3.82 10.62 -10.12
CA ALA A 61 5.24 10.35 -9.92
C ALA A 61 5.74 9.36 -10.97
N GLN A 62 7.05 9.21 -11.12
CA GLN A 62 7.63 8.27 -12.08
C GLN A 62 8.89 7.65 -11.47
N ILE A 63 8.69 6.79 -10.47
CA ILE A 63 9.77 6.22 -9.65
C ILE A 63 9.63 4.71 -9.46
N ASP A 64 10.72 4.07 -9.04
CA ASP A 64 10.66 2.74 -8.46
C ASP A 64 10.03 2.84 -7.06
N SER A 65 9.15 1.91 -6.70
CA SER A 65 8.44 1.93 -5.42
C SER A 65 9.37 1.78 -4.22
N LYS A 66 10.57 1.21 -4.40
CA LYS A 66 11.60 1.18 -3.34
C LYS A 66 12.10 2.59 -2.96
N ASP A 67 11.92 3.57 -3.83
CA ASP A 67 12.30 4.97 -3.65
C ASP A 67 11.08 5.85 -3.31
N MET A 68 9.92 5.23 -2.98
CA MET A 68 8.72 5.92 -2.54
C MET A 68 8.96 6.67 -1.23
N ASP A 69 8.52 7.92 -1.16
CA ASP A 69 8.69 8.77 0.01
C ASP A 69 7.38 9.44 0.46
N CYS A 70 7.47 10.16 1.58
CA CYS A 70 6.32 10.82 2.21
C CYS A 70 5.75 11.98 1.38
N GLU A 71 6.55 12.67 0.56
CA GLU A 71 6.07 13.77 -0.28
C GLU A 71 5.32 13.24 -1.50
N VAL A 72 5.79 12.13 -2.09
CA VAL A 72 5.04 11.43 -3.14
C VAL A 72 3.75 10.86 -2.58
N TRP A 73 3.76 10.27 -1.38
CA TRP A 73 2.55 9.84 -0.68
C TRP A 73 1.56 10.98 -0.44
N ARG A 74 2.01 12.12 0.10
CA ARG A 74 1.19 13.32 0.27
C ARG A 74 0.54 13.74 -1.05
N THR A 75 1.35 13.85 -2.10
CA THR A 75 0.89 14.26 -3.42
C THR A 75 -0.16 13.29 -3.95
N LEU A 76 0.11 11.99 -3.87
CA LEU A 76 -0.81 10.95 -4.31
C LEU A 76 -2.14 11.00 -3.55
N ALA A 77 -2.11 11.11 -2.21
CA ALA A 77 -3.31 11.23 -1.38
C ALA A 77 -4.15 12.47 -1.74
N LEU A 78 -3.50 13.62 -1.96
CA LEU A 78 -4.17 14.86 -2.38
C LEU A 78 -4.82 14.73 -3.76
N ARG A 79 -4.15 14.09 -4.73
CA ARG A 79 -4.72 13.85 -6.06
C ARG A 79 -5.86 12.85 -6.02
N CYS A 80 -5.75 11.79 -5.23
CA CYS A 80 -6.87 10.89 -4.95
C CYS A 80 -8.07 11.65 -4.37
N ALA A 81 -7.87 12.43 -3.29
CA ALA A 81 -8.95 13.19 -2.65
C ALA A 81 -9.63 14.17 -3.63
N HIS A 82 -8.85 14.87 -4.44
CA HIS A 82 -9.36 15.74 -5.50
C HIS A 82 -10.29 15.00 -6.47
N HIS A 83 -9.83 13.89 -7.06
CA HIS A 83 -10.64 13.12 -8.01
C HIS A 83 -11.84 12.44 -7.36
N LEU A 84 -11.70 11.93 -6.14
CA LEU A 84 -12.81 11.29 -5.43
C LEU A 84 -13.95 12.28 -5.13
N SER A 85 -13.64 13.57 -4.94
CA SER A 85 -14.63 14.63 -4.72
C SER A 85 -15.47 14.99 -5.96
N ASP A 86 -14.96 14.71 -7.17
CA ASP A 86 -15.65 15.02 -8.43
C ASP A 86 -16.79 14.01 -8.68
N PRO A 87 -18.07 14.41 -8.73
CA PRO A 87 -19.20 13.50 -8.94
C PRO A 87 -19.16 12.77 -10.30
N GLU A 88 -18.42 13.28 -11.28
CA GLU A 88 -18.23 12.62 -12.58
C GLU A 88 -17.16 11.51 -12.53
N VAL A 89 -16.35 11.45 -11.48
CA VAL A 89 -15.38 10.36 -11.27
C VAL A 89 -16.08 9.19 -10.59
N ARG A 90 -15.99 8.00 -11.20
CA ARG A 90 -16.49 6.74 -10.64
C ARG A 90 -15.52 6.12 -9.63
N GLY A 91 -14.22 6.25 -9.88
CA GLY A 91 -13.16 5.71 -9.03
C GLY A 91 -11.79 6.03 -9.62
N VAL A 92 -10.76 5.65 -8.88
CA VAL A 92 -9.36 5.92 -9.22
C VAL A 92 -8.62 4.59 -9.33
N VAL A 93 -7.82 4.44 -10.38
CA VAL A 93 -6.81 3.38 -10.50
C VAL A 93 -5.43 4.01 -10.28
N ILE A 94 -4.53 3.31 -9.57
CA ILE A 94 -3.16 3.77 -9.35
C ILE A 94 -2.21 2.71 -9.90
N THR A 95 -1.38 3.05 -10.89
CA THR A 95 -0.30 2.15 -11.33
C THR A 95 0.93 2.38 -10.46
N HIS A 96 1.37 1.32 -9.77
CA HIS A 96 2.38 1.38 -8.72
C HIS A 96 3.42 0.26 -8.87
N GLY A 97 4.60 0.46 -8.29
CA GLY A 97 5.61 -0.60 -8.15
C GLY A 97 5.22 -1.62 -7.08
N THR A 98 5.72 -2.84 -7.20
CA THR A 98 5.27 -3.95 -6.35
C THR A 98 5.89 -3.94 -4.95
N ASP A 99 7.08 -3.36 -4.79
CA ASP A 99 7.89 -3.52 -3.57
C ASP A 99 7.28 -2.85 -2.34
N THR A 100 6.68 -1.67 -2.49
CA THR A 100 6.04 -0.93 -1.38
C THR A 100 4.56 -0.66 -1.61
N LEU A 101 3.92 -1.45 -2.50
CA LEU A 101 2.49 -1.34 -2.78
C LEU A 101 1.66 -1.52 -1.51
N GLU A 102 2.04 -2.46 -0.63
CA GLU A 102 1.30 -2.73 0.60
C GLU A 102 1.36 -1.58 1.62
N GLU A 103 2.46 -0.82 1.63
CA GLU A 103 2.61 0.37 2.49
C GLU A 103 1.76 1.51 1.94
N THR A 104 1.82 1.75 0.63
CA THR A 104 1.06 2.82 -0.03
C THR A 104 -0.44 2.57 0.04
N ALA A 105 -0.88 1.33 -0.17
CA ALA A 105 -2.29 0.95 -0.03
C ALA A 105 -2.78 1.21 1.40
N TRP A 106 -2.00 0.83 2.41
CA TRP A 106 -2.34 1.05 3.81
C TRP A 106 -2.33 2.55 4.18
N PHE A 107 -1.34 3.30 3.72
CA PHE A 107 -1.28 4.75 3.90
C PHE A 107 -2.53 5.44 3.33
N LEU A 108 -2.89 5.14 2.07
CA LEU A 108 -4.07 5.72 1.43
C LEU A 108 -5.37 5.32 2.14
N HIS A 109 -5.44 4.09 2.66
CA HIS A 109 -6.60 3.63 3.43
C HIS A 109 -6.80 4.46 4.71
N GLU A 110 -5.72 4.80 5.41
CA GLU A 110 -5.76 5.57 6.65
C GLU A 110 -6.10 7.06 6.44
N VAL A 111 -5.80 7.62 5.26
CA VAL A 111 -5.94 9.07 5.01
C VAL A 111 -7.11 9.45 4.09
N LEU A 112 -7.74 8.51 3.38
CA LEU A 112 -8.84 8.80 2.44
C LEU A 112 -10.21 8.34 2.98
N ASP A 113 -11.22 9.21 2.93
CA ASP A 113 -12.64 8.78 2.98
C ASP A 113 -13.07 8.22 1.60
N ALA A 114 -12.53 7.05 1.26
CA ALA A 114 -12.70 6.41 -0.04
C ALA A 114 -14.09 5.76 -0.21
N ARG A 115 -15.14 6.58 -0.34
CA ARG A 115 -16.52 6.14 -0.67
C ARG A 115 -16.68 5.65 -2.10
N LYS A 116 -15.75 6.05 -2.97
CA LYS A 116 -15.55 5.49 -4.32
C LYS A 116 -14.28 4.64 -4.29
N PRO A 117 -14.17 3.60 -5.13
CA PRO A 117 -13.03 2.70 -5.09
C PRO A 117 -11.74 3.40 -5.53
N VAL A 118 -10.67 3.16 -4.78
CA VAL A 118 -9.29 3.49 -5.14
C VAL A 118 -8.54 2.16 -5.30
N VAL A 119 -8.18 1.80 -6.52
CA VAL A 119 -7.62 0.48 -6.84
C VAL A 119 -6.16 0.62 -7.26
N LEU A 120 -5.25 0.16 -6.42
CA LEU A 120 -3.84 0.02 -6.78
C LEU A 120 -3.66 -1.21 -7.66
N THR A 121 -2.82 -1.08 -8.69
CA THR A 121 -2.38 -2.21 -9.50
C THR A 121 -0.91 -2.09 -9.86
N CYS A 122 -0.32 -3.16 -10.33
CA CYS A 122 1.12 -3.31 -10.50
C CYS A 122 1.46 -4.39 -11.53
N ALA A 123 2.75 -4.65 -11.74
CA ALA A 123 3.22 -5.79 -12.52
C ALA A 123 4.50 -6.35 -11.88
N MET A 124 4.66 -7.66 -11.92
CA MET A 124 5.91 -8.33 -11.52
C MET A 124 6.92 -8.41 -12.66
N ARG A 125 6.47 -8.22 -13.91
CA ARG A 125 7.31 -8.21 -15.11
C ARG A 125 7.26 -6.84 -15.81
N PRO A 126 8.38 -6.37 -16.39
CA PRO A 126 8.42 -5.10 -17.11
C PRO A 126 7.50 -5.11 -18.34
N ALA A 127 7.12 -3.94 -18.84
CA ALA A 127 6.26 -3.79 -20.02
C ALA A 127 6.85 -4.44 -21.28
N THR A 128 8.18 -4.56 -21.35
CA THR A 128 8.92 -5.20 -22.47
C THR A 128 9.13 -6.70 -22.30
N ALA A 129 8.59 -7.32 -21.23
CA ALA A 129 8.66 -8.77 -21.05
C ALA A 129 7.94 -9.49 -22.20
N LEU A 130 8.31 -10.75 -22.46
CA LEU A 130 7.62 -11.57 -23.47
C LEU A 130 6.16 -11.84 -23.11
N THR A 131 5.86 -11.94 -21.82
CA THR A 131 4.52 -12.15 -21.27
C THR A 131 4.34 -11.24 -20.06
N PRO A 132 4.12 -9.93 -20.28
CA PRO A 132 3.96 -8.96 -19.20
C PRO A 132 2.60 -9.17 -18.54
N ASP A 133 2.55 -9.06 -17.21
CA ASP A 133 1.31 -9.17 -16.42
C ASP A 133 0.58 -7.83 -16.25
N GLY A 134 1.28 -6.72 -16.45
CA GLY A 134 0.74 -5.36 -16.33
C GLY A 134 -0.54 -5.09 -17.13
N PRO A 135 -0.63 -5.46 -18.43
CA PRO A 135 -1.84 -5.24 -19.21
C PRO A 135 -3.10 -5.90 -18.63
N GLN A 136 -3.00 -7.15 -18.18
CA GLN A 136 -4.13 -7.85 -17.56
C GLN A 136 -4.46 -7.25 -16.20
N ASN A 137 -3.45 -6.97 -15.37
CA ASN A 137 -3.67 -6.36 -14.05
C ASN A 137 -4.37 -4.98 -14.17
N LEU A 138 -4.08 -4.21 -15.23
CA LEU A 138 -4.76 -2.93 -15.48
C LEU A 138 -6.22 -3.10 -15.91
N LEU A 139 -6.53 -4.10 -16.75
CA LEU A 139 -7.91 -4.48 -17.06
C LEU A 139 -8.67 -4.90 -15.80
N ASP A 140 -8.05 -5.72 -14.96
CA ASP A 140 -8.62 -6.21 -13.70
C ASP A 140 -8.87 -5.07 -12.71
N ALA A 141 -7.97 -4.08 -12.65
CA ALA A 141 -8.14 -2.89 -11.81
C ALA A 141 -9.32 -2.03 -12.28
N VAL A 142 -9.49 -1.83 -13.58
CA VAL A 142 -10.64 -1.11 -14.15
C VAL A 142 -11.94 -1.89 -13.90
N ALA A 143 -11.95 -3.21 -14.12
CA ALA A 143 -13.08 -4.07 -13.78
C ALA A 143 -13.47 -3.96 -12.30
N THR A 144 -12.47 -3.85 -11.42
CA THR A 144 -12.70 -3.67 -9.97
C THR A 144 -13.31 -2.32 -9.63
N VAL A 145 -12.90 -1.23 -10.30
CA VAL A 145 -13.56 0.08 -10.16
C VAL A 145 -15.03 0.03 -10.61
N LEU A 146 -15.34 -0.78 -11.61
CA LEU A 146 -16.70 -0.95 -12.15
C LEU A 146 -17.58 -1.89 -11.33
N ALA A 147 -17.00 -2.67 -10.42
CA ALA A 147 -17.71 -3.70 -9.69
C ALA A 147 -18.72 -3.09 -8.70
N PRO A 148 -19.98 -3.58 -8.67
CA PRO A 148 -20.95 -3.16 -7.68
C PRO A 148 -20.43 -3.40 -6.26
N GLY A 149 -20.55 -2.38 -5.40
CA GLY A 149 -20.09 -2.43 -4.01
C GLY A 149 -18.59 -2.15 -3.80
N ALA A 150 -17.81 -1.95 -4.87
CA ALA A 150 -16.41 -1.58 -4.76
C ALA A 150 -16.27 -0.22 -4.06
N THR A 151 -15.62 -0.21 -2.91
CA THR A 151 -15.35 0.97 -2.08
C THR A 151 -14.05 0.77 -1.32
N GLY A 152 -13.51 1.85 -0.75
CA GLY A 152 -12.26 1.80 -0.01
C GLY A 152 -11.03 1.73 -0.91
N VAL A 153 -9.88 1.51 -0.28
CA VAL A 153 -8.60 1.29 -0.95
C VAL A 153 -8.38 -0.21 -1.12
N LEU A 154 -8.22 -0.60 -2.37
CA LEU A 154 -8.06 -1.98 -2.83
C LEU A 154 -6.74 -2.12 -3.58
N ALA A 155 -6.24 -3.34 -3.67
CA ALA A 155 -5.14 -3.71 -4.54
C ALA A 155 -5.55 -4.88 -5.43
N VAL A 156 -5.17 -4.85 -6.71
CA VAL A 156 -5.48 -5.91 -7.67
C VAL A 156 -4.23 -6.34 -8.39
N ALA A 157 -3.94 -7.64 -8.32
CA ALA A 157 -2.85 -8.28 -9.04
C ALA A 157 -3.20 -9.74 -9.31
N ALA A 158 -2.85 -10.23 -10.51
CA ALA A 158 -3.04 -11.63 -10.91
C ALA A 158 -4.49 -12.14 -10.72
N GLY A 159 -5.49 -11.30 -11.01
CA GLY A 159 -6.91 -11.63 -10.86
C GLY A 159 -7.44 -11.67 -9.43
N GLU A 160 -6.65 -11.35 -8.40
CA GLU A 160 -7.10 -11.29 -7.01
C GLU A 160 -7.31 -9.85 -6.55
N VAL A 161 -8.43 -9.59 -5.86
CA VAL A 161 -8.75 -8.30 -5.23
C VAL A 161 -8.45 -8.38 -3.75
N HIS A 162 -7.58 -7.49 -3.25
CA HIS A 162 -7.13 -7.47 -1.86
C HIS A 162 -7.54 -6.17 -1.16
N GLY A 163 -7.81 -6.27 0.15
CA GLY A 163 -7.98 -5.10 1.01
C GLY A 163 -6.63 -4.54 1.47
N ALA A 164 -6.51 -3.21 1.54
CA ALA A 164 -5.28 -2.52 1.92
C ALA A 164 -4.66 -3.00 3.25
N ARG A 165 -5.48 -3.38 4.24
CA ARG A 165 -5.00 -3.89 5.54
C ARG A 165 -4.20 -5.18 5.41
N HIS A 166 -4.65 -6.09 4.56
CA HIS A 166 -4.16 -7.48 4.53
C HIS A 166 -3.23 -7.77 3.37
N VAL A 167 -3.29 -7.01 2.27
CA VAL A 167 -2.44 -7.26 1.09
C VAL A 167 -0.95 -7.19 1.44
N GLN A 168 -0.17 -8.19 1.09
CA GLN A 168 1.29 -8.23 1.28
C GLN A 168 1.97 -8.87 0.08
N LYS A 169 3.17 -8.41 -0.27
CA LYS A 169 4.01 -9.09 -1.27
C LYS A 169 4.73 -10.27 -0.60
N VAL A 170 4.29 -11.48 -0.87
CA VAL A 170 4.77 -12.72 -0.24
C VAL A 170 5.78 -13.49 -1.10
N HIS A 171 5.99 -13.08 -2.36
CA HIS A 171 6.95 -13.71 -3.25
C HIS A 171 7.75 -12.68 -4.07
N PRO A 172 9.08 -12.82 -4.20
CA PRO A 172 9.90 -11.81 -4.89
C PRO A 172 9.79 -11.83 -6.41
N TYR A 173 9.37 -12.95 -7.03
CA TYR A 173 9.42 -13.14 -8.49
C TYR A 173 8.12 -13.56 -9.22
N ARG A 174 7.25 -14.38 -8.61
CA ARG A 174 6.04 -14.92 -9.29
C ARG A 174 5.05 -13.81 -9.61
N VAL A 175 4.21 -14.00 -10.63
CA VAL A 175 3.15 -13.03 -10.98
C VAL A 175 2.08 -12.95 -9.88
N ASN A 176 1.69 -14.08 -9.30
CA ASN A 176 0.84 -14.14 -8.12
C ASN A 176 1.65 -13.92 -6.82
N ALA A 177 2.30 -12.76 -6.72
CA ALA A 177 3.19 -12.43 -5.59
C ALA A 177 2.47 -11.85 -4.37
N PHE A 178 1.20 -11.44 -4.51
CA PHE A 178 0.44 -10.83 -3.42
C PHE A 178 -0.48 -11.84 -2.72
N SER A 179 -0.66 -11.66 -1.41
CA SER A 179 -1.58 -12.45 -0.60
C SER A 179 -2.19 -11.59 0.50
N SER A 180 -3.41 -11.93 0.91
CA SER A 180 -4.07 -11.38 2.10
C SER A 180 -3.93 -12.28 3.34
N GLY A 181 -3.07 -13.31 3.28
CA GLY A 181 -2.87 -14.28 4.35
C GLY A 181 -4.17 -14.98 4.75
N GLU A 182 -4.35 -15.17 6.06
CA GLU A 182 -5.52 -15.86 6.65
C GLU A 182 -6.86 -15.14 6.38
N ALA A 183 -6.85 -13.85 6.03
CA ALA A 183 -8.07 -13.13 5.68
C ALA A 183 -8.60 -13.49 4.28
N GLY A 184 -7.71 -13.98 3.39
CA GLY A 184 -8.03 -14.25 1.99
C GLY A 184 -8.29 -12.99 1.15
N PRO A 185 -8.31 -13.13 -0.19
CA PRO A 185 -8.70 -12.02 -1.06
C PRO A 185 -10.17 -11.65 -0.83
N LEU A 186 -10.51 -10.38 -1.08
CA LEU A 186 -11.89 -9.89 -1.03
C LEU A 186 -12.72 -10.39 -2.21
N GLY A 187 -12.08 -10.76 -3.32
CA GLY A 187 -12.73 -11.30 -4.51
C GLY A 187 -11.74 -11.67 -5.60
N TRP A 188 -12.28 -12.14 -6.72
CA TRP A 188 -11.52 -12.54 -7.91
C TRP A 188 -12.09 -11.87 -9.14
N VAL A 189 -11.23 -11.49 -10.08
CA VAL A 189 -11.63 -11.00 -11.40
C VAL A 189 -11.65 -12.17 -12.37
N GLU A 190 -12.83 -12.46 -12.91
CA GLU A 190 -13.07 -13.59 -13.82
C GLU A 190 -13.82 -13.06 -15.03
N GLU A 191 -13.25 -13.22 -16.24
CA GLU A 191 -13.85 -12.72 -17.49
C GLU A 191 -14.25 -11.23 -17.43
N GLY A 192 -13.41 -10.40 -16.79
CA GLY A 192 -13.63 -8.96 -16.65
C GLY A 192 -14.70 -8.57 -15.61
N VAL A 193 -15.16 -9.51 -14.79
CA VAL A 193 -16.17 -9.29 -13.74
C VAL A 193 -15.60 -9.68 -12.38
N VAL A 194 -15.82 -8.85 -11.36
CA VAL A 194 -15.46 -9.21 -9.98
C VAL A 194 -16.50 -10.15 -9.38
N ARG A 195 -16.05 -11.31 -8.92
CA ARG A 195 -16.77 -12.18 -8.01
C ARG A 195 -16.26 -11.96 -6.59
N TRP A 196 -17.06 -11.27 -5.76
CA TRP A 196 -16.72 -11.02 -4.36
C TRP A 196 -16.76 -12.31 -3.53
N ALA A 197 -15.74 -12.50 -2.68
CA ALA A 197 -15.63 -13.62 -1.74
C ALA A 197 -16.60 -13.46 -0.56
N CYS A 198 -16.83 -12.22 -0.13
CA CYS A 198 -17.80 -11.86 0.88
C CYS A 198 -18.43 -10.49 0.54
N ASN A 199 -19.71 -10.31 0.82
CA ASN A 199 -20.44 -9.06 0.56
C ASN A 199 -20.24 -8.02 1.69
N SER A 200 -19.17 -8.12 2.47
CA SER A 200 -18.91 -7.17 3.55
C SER A 200 -18.19 -5.95 2.97
N PRO A 201 -18.71 -4.73 3.14
CA PRO A 201 -18.01 -3.54 2.67
C PRO A 201 -16.66 -3.41 3.37
N VAL A 202 -15.66 -2.88 2.65
CA VAL A 202 -14.40 -2.47 3.27
C VAL A 202 -14.73 -1.45 4.35
N ALA A 203 -14.27 -1.68 5.58
CA ALA A 203 -14.58 -0.80 6.70
C ALA A 203 -14.08 0.63 6.40
N HIS A 204 -14.95 1.62 6.60
CA HIS A 204 -14.57 3.02 6.52
C HIS A 204 -13.75 3.42 7.74
N VAL A 205 -12.73 4.23 7.50
CA VAL A 205 -11.84 4.74 8.55
C VAL A 205 -12.43 6.04 9.10
N ASN A 206 -12.98 6.00 10.31
CA ASN A 206 -13.68 7.13 10.94
C ASN A 206 -12.78 8.37 11.19
N HIS A 207 -11.46 8.25 11.05
CA HIS A 207 -10.47 9.31 11.28
C HIS A 207 -9.81 9.86 10.00
N ALA A 208 -10.24 9.43 8.81
CA ALA A 208 -9.60 9.80 7.54
C ALA A 208 -9.50 11.32 7.32
N ASP A 209 -10.57 12.08 7.61
CA ASP A 209 -10.56 13.55 7.44
C ASP A 209 -9.52 14.25 8.31
N SER A 210 -9.31 13.76 9.54
CA SER A 210 -8.29 14.29 10.44
C SER A 210 -6.89 13.93 9.94
N ALA A 211 -6.70 12.67 9.52
CA ALA A 211 -5.42 12.22 8.98
C ALA A 211 -5.03 12.97 7.70
N MET A 212 -5.97 13.21 6.77
CA MET A 212 -5.75 14.03 5.58
C MET A 212 -5.31 15.46 5.94
N LYS A 213 -5.97 16.11 6.91
CA LYS A 213 -5.57 17.45 7.36
C LYS A 213 -4.15 17.45 7.94
N ASN A 214 -3.80 16.43 8.72
CA ASN A 214 -2.48 16.35 9.34
C ASN A 214 -1.38 16.18 8.30
N ILE A 215 -1.55 15.31 7.30
CA ILE A 215 -0.53 15.13 6.25
C ILE A 215 -0.37 16.40 5.40
N VAL A 216 -1.44 17.18 5.18
CA VAL A 216 -1.41 18.45 4.43
C VAL A 216 -0.67 19.54 5.20
N ASN A 217 -0.88 19.62 6.52
CA ASN A 217 -0.29 20.66 7.36
C ASN A 217 1.10 20.29 7.89
N ALA A 218 1.54 19.04 7.74
CA ALA A 218 2.81 18.58 8.25
C ALA A 218 3.99 19.31 7.58
N VAL A 219 4.76 20.07 8.35
CA VAL A 219 6.01 20.70 7.87
C VAL A 219 7.13 19.66 7.77
N ALA A 220 7.17 18.70 8.69
CA ALA A 220 8.09 17.58 8.69
C ALA A 220 7.33 16.30 9.07
N TRP A 221 7.74 15.18 8.46
CA TRP A 221 7.18 13.87 8.77
C TRP A 221 7.94 13.24 9.95
N PRO A 222 7.24 12.61 10.92
CA PRO A 222 7.88 11.91 12.01
C PRO A 222 8.81 10.82 11.50
N TRP A 223 10.04 10.79 12.01
CA TRP A 223 10.95 9.72 11.68
C TRP A 223 10.59 8.44 12.45
N VAL A 224 10.13 7.41 11.71
CA VAL A 224 9.75 6.11 12.25
C VAL A 224 10.53 4.98 11.58
N GLU A 225 11.21 4.17 12.39
CA GLU A 225 12.05 3.05 11.95
C GLU A 225 11.50 1.68 12.34
N ILE A 226 11.91 0.66 11.57
CA ILE A 226 11.63 -0.75 11.88
C ILE A 226 12.91 -1.41 12.38
N VAL A 227 12.86 -1.98 13.58
CA VAL A 227 13.94 -2.80 14.14
C VAL A 227 13.48 -4.25 14.23
N MET A 228 14.36 -5.19 13.86
CA MET A 228 14.03 -6.61 13.83
C MET A 228 14.60 -7.34 15.06
N ASN A 229 13.77 -8.13 15.74
CA ASN A 229 14.25 -9.08 16.74
C ASN A 229 14.79 -10.35 16.08
N HIS A 230 15.91 -10.86 16.58
CA HIS A 230 16.54 -12.11 16.14
C HIS A 230 17.43 -12.69 17.26
N ALA A 231 17.99 -13.89 17.06
CA ALA A 231 18.95 -14.46 17.98
C ALA A 231 20.17 -13.55 18.11
N GLY A 232 20.53 -13.16 19.34
CA GLY A 232 21.61 -12.22 19.61
C GLY A 232 21.27 -10.75 19.30
N ALA A 233 19.99 -10.39 19.16
CA ALA A 233 19.58 -9.00 19.05
C ALA A 233 19.99 -8.18 20.29
N SER A 234 20.45 -6.94 20.06
CA SER A 234 20.96 -6.06 21.13
C SER A 234 20.32 -4.67 21.03
N GLY A 235 20.41 -3.88 22.10
CA GLY A 235 19.91 -2.50 22.12
C GLY A 235 20.64 -1.49 21.23
N ARG A 236 21.81 -1.85 20.66
CA ARG A 236 22.71 -0.90 19.98
C ARG A 236 22.05 -0.11 18.84
N ALA A 237 21.23 -0.76 18.02
CA ALA A 237 20.54 -0.10 16.93
C ALA A 237 19.50 0.90 17.47
N VAL A 238 18.73 0.51 18.49
CA VAL A 238 17.75 1.39 19.16
C VAL A 238 18.46 2.58 19.79
N ASP A 239 19.51 2.35 20.57
CA ASP A 239 20.26 3.42 21.25
C ASP A 239 20.89 4.41 20.23
N ALA A 240 21.28 3.93 19.05
CA ALA A 240 21.75 4.79 17.96
C ALA A 240 20.64 5.63 17.34
N LEU A 241 19.51 5.02 17.00
CA LEU A 241 18.36 5.72 16.42
C LEU A 241 17.80 6.79 17.37
N VAL A 242 17.70 6.49 18.67
CA VAL A 242 17.27 7.44 19.70
C VAL A 242 18.22 8.63 19.79
N ARG A 243 19.53 8.40 19.72
CA ARG A 243 20.54 9.48 19.74
C ARG A 243 20.38 10.43 18.56
N GLU A 244 20.02 9.91 17.39
CA GLU A 244 19.79 10.71 16.18
C GLU A 244 18.39 11.35 16.14
N GLY A 245 17.53 11.10 17.12
CA GLY A 245 16.22 11.74 17.25
C GLY A 245 15.08 11.02 16.55
N VAL A 246 15.14 9.68 16.42
CA VAL A 246 13.97 8.90 15.95
C VAL A 246 12.75 9.17 16.84
N GLN A 247 11.58 9.34 16.23
CA GLN A 247 10.34 9.65 16.95
C GLN A 247 9.46 8.41 17.14
N GLY A 248 9.63 7.38 16.31
CA GLY A 248 8.92 6.12 16.43
C GLY A 248 9.75 4.88 16.10
N LEU A 249 9.46 3.78 16.78
CA LEU A 249 10.09 2.48 16.57
C LEU A 249 9.04 1.38 16.48
N VAL A 250 9.04 0.66 15.37
CA VAL A 250 8.29 -0.58 15.20
C VAL A 250 9.22 -1.76 15.34
N VAL A 251 8.84 -2.72 16.17
CA VAL A 251 9.67 -3.90 16.44
C VAL A 251 9.07 -5.11 15.75
N ALA A 252 9.75 -5.65 14.75
CA ALA A 252 9.41 -6.94 14.14
C ALA A 252 9.87 -8.07 15.09
N CYS A 253 9.00 -8.41 16.05
CA CYS A 253 9.31 -9.34 17.13
C CYS A 253 9.37 -10.79 16.65
N THR A 254 9.88 -11.70 17.49
CA THR A 254 9.79 -13.15 17.26
C THR A 254 8.47 -13.72 17.79
N GLY A 255 7.84 -14.63 17.04
CA GLY A 255 6.64 -15.34 17.47
C GLY A 255 5.51 -14.38 17.87
N ASN A 256 4.89 -14.63 19.03
CA ASN A 256 3.84 -13.78 19.58
C ASN A 256 4.41 -12.54 20.33
N GLY A 257 5.16 -11.69 19.63
CA GLY A 257 5.63 -10.42 20.20
C GLY A 257 6.78 -10.53 21.21
N THR A 258 7.56 -11.63 21.19
CA THR A 258 8.72 -11.82 22.08
C THR A 258 9.95 -11.10 21.56
N ILE A 259 10.75 -10.57 22.50
CA ILE A 259 11.90 -9.70 22.21
C ILE A 259 13.08 -10.16 23.07
N HIS A 260 14.30 -10.15 22.51
CA HIS A 260 15.51 -10.40 23.29
C HIS A 260 15.62 -9.36 24.42
N TYR A 261 16.02 -9.78 25.63
CA TYR A 261 15.99 -8.92 26.83
C TYR A 261 16.79 -7.61 26.67
N ASP A 262 17.94 -7.64 26.00
CA ASP A 262 18.73 -6.44 25.73
C ASP A 262 18.02 -5.44 24.81
N LEU A 263 17.35 -5.95 23.76
CA LEU A 263 16.58 -5.13 22.84
C LEU A 263 15.33 -4.58 23.56
N ALA A 264 14.64 -5.42 24.35
CA ALA A 264 13.49 -5.01 25.14
C ALA A 264 13.85 -3.88 26.13
N ALA A 265 14.97 -4.01 26.83
CA ALA A 265 15.46 -2.98 27.76
C ALA A 265 15.74 -1.64 27.03
N ALA A 266 16.31 -1.68 25.82
CA ALA A 266 16.54 -0.47 25.04
C ALA A 266 15.24 0.17 24.53
N LEU A 267 14.28 -0.64 24.10
CA LEU A 267 12.96 -0.16 23.64
C LEU A 267 12.15 0.48 24.77
N VAL A 268 12.19 -0.09 25.98
CA VAL A 268 11.54 0.51 27.15
C VAL A 268 12.20 1.86 27.48
N ARG A 269 13.54 1.94 27.50
CA ARG A 269 14.24 3.23 27.67
C ARG A 269 13.87 4.26 26.61
N ALA A 270 13.71 3.84 25.34
CA ALA A 270 13.28 4.72 24.26
C ALA A 270 11.84 5.23 24.49
N GLN A 271 10.92 4.35 24.89
CA GLN A 271 9.54 4.70 25.24
C GLN A 271 9.51 5.69 26.40
N ASP A 272 10.30 5.46 27.45
CA ASP A 272 10.40 6.34 28.62
C ASP A 272 10.98 7.72 28.24
N ALA A 273 11.76 7.79 27.16
CA ALA A 273 12.28 9.03 26.59
C ALA A 273 11.31 9.73 25.60
N GLY A 274 10.08 9.21 25.45
CA GLY A 274 9.03 9.81 24.62
C GLY A 274 8.99 9.31 23.16
N VAL A 275 9.81 8.32 22.79
CA VAL A 275 9.73 7.69 21.46
C VAL A 275 8.50 6.78 21.40
N GLY A 276 7.68 6.90 20.36
CA GLY A 276 6.56 5.98 20.15
C GLY A 276 7.08 4.58 19.85
N VAL A 277 6.71 3.56 20.63
CA VAL A 277 7.17 2.18 20.41
C VAL A 277 5.99 1.25 20.19
N VAL A 278 6.01 0.45 19.12
CA VAL A 278 4.97 -0.53 18.80
C VAL A 278 5.56 -1.90 18.48
N ARG A 279 4.98 -2.96 19.04
CA ARG A 279 5.32 -4.35 18.72
C ARG A 279 4.48 -4.88 17.56
N SER A 280 5.15 -5.33 16.51
CA SER A 280 4.61 -6.21 15.48
C SER A 280 5.34 -7.56 15.53
N THR A 281 5.14 -8.43 14.54
CA THR A 281 5.84 -9.71 14.44
C THR A 281 6.48 -9.86 13.07
N ARG A 282 7.63 -10.55 13.03
CA ARG A 282 8.25 -10.97 11.76
C ARG A 282 7.65 -12.27 11.20
N CYS A 283 6.72 -12.89 11.93
CA CYS A 283 5.93 -13.99 11.39
C CYS A 283 5.10 -13.48 10.20
N ALA A 284 5.02 -14.28 9.14
CA ALA A 284 4.32 -13.91 7.92
C ALA A 284 2.79 -13.83 8.10
N GLU A 285 2.26 -14.59 9.07
CA GLU A 285 0.84 -14.71 9.35
C GLU A 285 0.57 -14.54 10.85
N GLY A 286 -0.70 -14.35 11.20
CA GLY A 286 -1.16 -14.11 12.56
C GLY A 286 -0.87 -12.70 13.07
N GLN A 287 -1.09 -12.50 14.37
CA GLN A 287 -0.91 -11.22 15.05
C GLN A 287 -0.33 -11.40 16.45
N VAL A 288 0.25 -10.33 16.99
CA VAL A 288 0.64 -10.28 18.39
C VAL A 288 -0.61 -10.19 19.26
N LEU A 289 -0.83 -11.20 20.10
CA LEU A 289 -1.87 -11.21 21.13
C LEU A 289 -1.31 -10.56 22.41
N PRO A 290 -1.79 -9.36 22.78
CA PRO A 290 -1.31 -8.65 23.96
C PRO A 290 -1.71 -9.38 25.25
N LYS A 291 -0.91 -9.22 26.29
CA LYS A 291 -1.19 -9.74 27.63
C LYS A 291 -1.27 -8.59 28.64
N PRO A 292 -2.09 -8.73 29.71
CA PRO A 292 -2.06 -7.76 30.80
C PRO A 292 -0.64 -7.57 31.35
N GLY A 293 -0.21 -6.32 31.48
CA GLY A 293 1.13 -5.97 31.99
C GLY A 293 2.24 -5.92 30.93
N ASP A 294 1.93 -6.12 29.63
CA ASP A 294 2.91 -5.88 28.57
C ASP A 294 3.39 -4.43 28.58
N ALA A 295 4.71 -4.23 28.63
CA ALA A 295 5.33 -2.90 28.72
C ALA A 295 5.24 -2.07 27.43
N LEU A 296 5.10 -2.74 26.28
CA LEU A 296 5.07 -2.12 24.95
C LEU A 296 3.76 -2.50 24.22
N PRO A 297 3.05 -1.54 23.59
CA PRO A 297 1.78 -1.80 22.91
C PRO A 297 1.96 -2.67 21.66
N ALA A 298 0.91 -3.37 21.25
CA ALA A 298 0.88 -4.21 20.06
C ALA A 298 0.25 -3.49 18.85
N SER A 299 0.67 -3.84 17.64
CA SER A 299 0.26 -3.21 16.37
C SER A 299 -1.15 -3.55 15.89
N GLN A 300 -1.96 -4.23 16.71
CA GLN A 300 -3.32 -4.66 16.36
C GLN A 300 -3.40 -5.46 15.03
N GLY A 301 -2.41 -6.35 14.84
CA GLY A 301 -2.33 -7.23 13.66
C GLY A 301 -1.73 -6.60 12.41
N LEU A 302 -1.21 -5.38 12.47
CA LEU A 302 -0.46 -4.79 11.36
C LEU A 302 0.94 -5.41 11.26
N SER A 303 1.36 -5.73 10.04
CA SER A 303 2.74 -6.12 9.71
C SER A 303 3.72 -4.98 10.05
N PRO A 304 5.03 -5.23 10.19
CA PRO A 304 5.98 -4.19 10.57
C PRO A 304 5.95 -2.95 9.67
N VAL A 305 5.81 -3.15 8.35
CA VAL A 305 5.77 -2.05 7.37
C VAL A 305 4.47 -1.24 7.48
N LYS A 306 3.32 -1.88 7.69
CA LYS A 306 2.04 -1.18 7.90
C LYS A 306 1.95 -0.52 9.27
N ALA A 307 2.52 -1.14 10.30
CA ALA A 307 2.61 -0.57 11.64
C ALA A 307 3.50 0.68 11.64
N ARG A 308 4.55 0.72 10.81
CA ARG A 308 5.40 1.92 10.63
C ARG A 308 4.58 3.07 10.06
N VAL A 309 3.82 2.82 8.99
CA VAL A 309 2.92 3.81 8.40
C VAL A 309 1.88 4.31 9.42
N ALA A 310 1.22 3.41 10.14
CA ALA A 310 0.23 3.77 11.15
C ALA A 310 0.85 4.63 12.28
N LEU A 311 2.00 4.23 12.82
CA LEU A 311 2.70 4.97 13.87
C LEU A 311 3.16 6.35 13.38
N MET A 312 3.64 6.45 12.14
CA MET A 312 4.00 7.74 11.53
C MET A 312 2.79 8.68 11.43
N LEU A 313 1.63 8.16 11.00
CA LEU A 313 0.38 8.94 10.94
C LEU A 313 -0.15 9.31 12.32
N ASP A 314 -0.01 8.44 13.32
CA ASP A 314 -0.40 8.72 14.70
C ASP A 314 0.46 9.83 15.32
N LEU A 315 1.77 9.81 15.08
CA LEU A 315 2.70 10.83 15.55
C LEU A 315 2.48 12.19 14.85
N LEU A 316 1.95 12.20 13.63
CA LEU A 316 1.51 13.43 12.96
C LEU A 316 0.28 14.07 13.60
N ARG A 317 -0.47 13.35 14.43
CA ARG A 317 -1.66 13.88 15.13
C ARG A 317 -1.30 14.69 16.38
N ALA A 318 -0.04 14.66 16.81
CA ALA A 318 0.40 15.33 18.02
C ALA A 318 0.63 16.83 17.76
N ASP A 319 -0.47 17.61 17.81
CA ASP A 319 -0.60 18.94 18.44
C ASP A 319 -2.09 19.36 18.51
#